data_AF-A0AA43F1B6-F1
#
_entry.id   AF-A0AA43F1B6-F1
#
_cell.length_a   1.000
_cell.length_b   1.000
_cell.length_c   1.000
_cell.angle_alpha   90.00
_cell.angle_beta   90.00
_cell.angle_gamma   90.00
#
_symmetry.space_group_name_H-M   'P 1'
#
loop_
_entity.id
_entity.type
_entity.pdbx_description
1 polymer ?
#
loop_
_entity_poly.entity_id
_entity_poly.type
_entity_poly.pdbx_seq_one_letter_code
_entity_poly.pdbx_strand_id
1 'polypeptide(L)'
;MSGPVFAERRRRARDADDPAAALRAEREFLMTDADFQRVRKLAYALAGISLSGGKMDMAYNRLSRVLRARKLRAMREFLEIVEAGDGVAQQQFINALTTNLTRFFREAAHFDILADLLRTARAPRPLEIWCAGCSTGEEAYSIAMTALETLGPEAPVRVLATDVDTDVLRRAQAAEYPRASASDIPLPRLRRFFLEGTGANEGKVRPRAEVTRMVRFEHHNLLAPEWPRRGPFAAIFCRNVMIYFDAATQMAVLEKFAPLLHDDGLLFAGHSEYYAHAVRRWTRVAHAVYQRVPGASDAPPPRMPRQEPR
;
A
#
# COMPACT_ATOMS: atom_id res chain seq x y z
N MET A 1 -46.71 38.18 27.07
CA MET A 1 -46.69 36.96 26.25
C MET A 1 -46.17 37.31 24.87
N SER A 2 -45.00 36.80 24.49
CA SER A 2 -44.56 36.56 23.11
C SER A 2 -43.18 35.92 23.22
N GLY A 3 -43.20 34.59 23.15
CA GLY A 3 -42.14 33.69 23.56
C GLY A 3 -41.17 33.30 22.42
N PRO A 4 -40.63 32.07 22.44
CA PRO A 4 -39.26 31.71 22.02
C PRO A 4 -38.99 31.69 20.50
N VAL A 5 -39.90 32.23 19.69
CA VAL A 5 -39.99 32.02 18.23
C VAL A 5 -38.88 32.75 17.45
N PHE A 6 -38.28 33.81 17.99
CA PHE A 6 -37.22 34.58 17.30
C PHE A 6 -35.81 34.00 17.47
N ALA A 7 -35.52 33.29 18.57
CA ALA A 7 -34.22 32.65 18.79
C ALA A 7 -34.06 31.39 17.90
N GLU A 8 -35.17 30.68 17.65
CA GLU A 8 -35.20 29.46 16.86
C GLU A 8 -35.09 29.73 15.35
N ARG A 9 -35.64 30.85 14.87
CA ARG A 9 -35.46 31.32 13.48
C ARG A 9 -34.01 31.76 13.18
N ARG A 10 -33.28 32.30 14.15
CA ARG A 10 -31.85 32.67 14.01
C ARG A 10 -30.87 31.49 14.13
N ARG A 11 -31.32 30.33 14.61
CA ARG A 11 -30.57 29.05 14.52
C ARG A 11 -30.79 28.40 13.16
N ARG A 12 -32.05 28.32 12.68
CA ARG A 12 -32.37 27.76 11.35
C ARG A 12 -31.76 28.53 10.17
N ALA A 13 -31.50 29.83 10.31
CA ALA A 13 -30.88 30.64 9.27
C ALA A 13 -29.34 30.57 9.25
N ARG A 14 -28.69 30.03 10.30
CA ARG A 14 -27.22 29.86 10.33
C ARG A 14 -26.76 28.51 9.80
N ASP A 15 -27.64 27.51 9.80
CA ASP A 15 -27.35 26.19 9.22
C ASP A 15 -27.54 26.15 7.69
N ALA A 16 -28.17 27.18 7.10
CA ALA A 16 -28.49 27.24 5.67
C ALA A 16 -27.37 27.79 4.77
N ASP A 17 -26.32 28.36 5.36
CA ASP A 17 -25.16 28.96 4.65
C ASP A 17 -23.86 28.17 4.89
N ASP A 18 -23.96 26.94 5.39
CA ASP A 18 -22.82 26.03 5.47
C ASP A 18 -22.66 25.29 4.13
N PRO A 19 -21.64 25.60 3.30
CA PRO A 19 -21.40 24.87 2.07
C PRO A 19 -21.17 23.37 2.30
N ALA A 20 -20.73 22.95 3.50
CA ALA A 20 -20.65 21.53 3.85
C ALA A 20 -22.04 20.90 4.10
N ALA A 21 -23.03 21.67 4.56
CA ALA A 21 -24.41 21.22 4.71
C ALA A 21 -25.11 21.07 3.34
N ALA A 22 -24.86 21.99 2.40
CA ALA A 22 -25.33 21.87 1.02
C ALA A 22 -24.71 20.65 0.32
N LEU A 23 -23.40 20.42 0.50
CA LEU A 23 -22.71 19.24 -0.04
C LEU A 23 -23.22 17.92 0.58
N ARG A 24 -23.66 17.94 1.85
CA ARG A 24 -24.32 16.80 2.50
C ARG A 24 -25.72 16.51 1.94
N ALA A 25 -26.42 17.52 1.43
CA ALA A 25 -27.76 17.38 0.85
C ALA A 25 -27.77 16.69 -0.53
N GLU A 26 -26.64 16.64 -1.24
CA GLU A 26 -26.48 15.96 -2.55
C GLU A 26 -25.93 14.52 -2.45
N ARG A 27 -25.70 14.01 -1.24
CA ARG A 27 -25.15 12.66 -1.05
C ARG A 27 -26.22 11.59 -1.25
N GLU A 28 -26.02 10.74 -2.26
CA GLU A 28 -26.82 9.54 -2.53
C GLU A 28 -26.99 8.63 -1.31
N PHE A 29 -25.94 8.47 -0.49
CA PHE A 29 -25.98 7.70 0.75
C PHE A 29 -25.77 8.61 1.96
N LEU A 30 -26.56 8.41 3.01
CA LEU A 30 -26.30 9.08 4.29
C LEU A 30 -25.02 8.51 4.91
N MET A 31 -24.06 9.38 5.19
CA MET A 31 -22.89 9.09 6.03
C MET A 31 -22.76 10.17 7.10
N THR A 32 -23.03 9.77 8.33
CA THR A 32 -22.92 10.64 9.50
C THR A 32 -21.48 10.73 9.99
N ASP A 33 -21.19 11.67 10.89
CA ASP A 33 -19.89 11.74 11.55
C ASP A 33 -19.61 10.49 12.39
N ALA A 34 -20.65 9.87 12.97
CA ALA A 34 -20.55 8.61 13.70
C ALA A 34 -20.16 7.45 12.77
N ASP A 35 -20.77 7.36 11.59
CA ASP A 35 -20.38 6.38 10.56
C ASP A 35 -18.93 6.60 10.13
N PHE A 36 -18.50 7.85 9.96
CA PHE A 36 -17.13 8.14 9.61
C PHE A 36 -16.15 7.74 10.73
N GLN A 37 -16.49 7.94 12.01
CA GLN A 37 -15.64 7.42 13.09
C GLN A 37 -15.55 5.88 13.07
N ARG A 38 -16.64 5.18 12.74
CA ARG A 38 -16.61 3.72 12.53
C ARG A 38 -15.69 3.33 11.37
N VAL A 39 -15.79 4.03 10.23
CA VAL A 39 -14.88 3.84 9.08
C VAL A 39 -13.42 4.01 9.51
N ARG A 40 -13.08 5.05 10.28
CA ARG A 40 -11.70 5.28 10.75
C ARG A 40 -11.22 4.13 11.64
N LYS A 41 -12.04 3.68 12.59
CA LYS A 41 -11.73 2.55 13.48
C LYS A 41 -11.51 1.26 12.70
N LEU A 42 -12.39 0.96 11.75
CA LEU A 42 -12.30 -0.25 10.91
C LEU A 42 -11.09 -0.20 9.98
N ALA A 43 -10.80 0.93 9.34
CA ALA A 43 -9.64 1.09 8.45
C ALA A 43 -8.32 0.88 9.22
N TYR A 44 -8.24 1.40 10.44
CA TYR A 44 -7.11 1.18 11.33
C TYR A 44 -7.01 -0.30 11.76
N ALA A 45 -8.11 -0.88 12.26
CA ALA A 45 -8.11 -2.26 12.77
C ALA A 45 -7.81 -3.30 11.68
N LEU A 46 -8.36 -3.12 10.47
CA LEU A 46 -8.25 -4.09 9.39
C LEU A 46 -6.96 -3.94 8.57
N ALA A 47 -6.43 -2.71 8.40
CA ALA A 47 -5.32 -2.46 7.48
C ALA A 47 -4.28 -1.45 8.00
N GLY A 48 -4.42 -0.92 9.22
CA GLY A 48 -3.51 0.07 9.79
C GLY A 48 -3.65 1.47 9.25
N ILE A 49 -4.62 1.70 8.36
CA ILE A 49 -4.78 2.96 7.65
C ILE A 49 -5.32 4.03 8.61
N SER A 50 -4.48 5.00 8.95
CA SER A 50 -4.84 6.15 9.77
C SER A 50 -5.47 7.24 8.90
N LEU A 51 -6.80 7.35 8.97
CA LEU A 51 -7.55 8.41 8.27
C LEU A 51 -7.68 9.65 9.16
N SER A 52 -7.27 10.81 8.63
CA SER A 52 -7.48 12.10 9.29
C SER A 52 -8.93 12.59 9.12
N GLY A 53 -9.36 13.52 9.99
CA GLY A 53 -10.73 14.05 9.99
C GLY A 53 -11.18 14.64 8.64
N GLY A 54 -10.25 15.29 7.93
CA GLY A 54 -10.51 15.88 6.61
C GLY A 54 -10.65 14.88 5.46
N LYS A 55 -10.64 13.57 5.72
CA LYS A 55 -10.79 12.53 4.68
C LYS A 55 -12.21 11.97 4.56
N MET A 56 -13.20 12.58 5.21
CA MET A 56 -14.59 12.13 5.17
C MET A 56 -15.13 12.00 3.74
N ASP A 57 -14.97 13.03 2.90
CA ASP A 57 -15.46 13.01 1.51
C ASP A 57 -14.79 11.92 0.67
N MET A 58 -13.49 11.70 0.88
CA MET A 58 -12.75 10.66 0.18
C MET A 58 -13.26 9.26 0.57
N ALA A 59 -13.45 9.00 1.86
CA ALA A 59 -14.02 7.75 2.35
C ALA A 59 -15.44 7.54 1.80
N TYR A 60 -16.29 8.57 1.87
CA TYR A 60 -17.64 8.56 1.33
C TYR A 60 -17.66 8.18 -0.15
N ASN A 61 -16.90 8.89 -0.98
CA ASN A 61 -16.91 8.70 -2.44
C ASN A 61 -16.44 7.31 -2.86
N ARG A 62 -15.47 6.74 -2.14
CA ARG A 62 -14.93 5.42 -2.46
C ARG A 62 -15.84 4.29 -1.96
N LEU A 63 -16.32 4.38 -0.72
CA LEU A 63 -17.23 3.38 -0.15
C LEU A 63 -18.59 3.38 -0.85
N SER A 64 -19.10 4.53 -1.29
CA SER A 64 -20.35 4.61 -2.06
C SER A 64 -20.35 3.72 -3.31
N ARG A 65 -19.19 3.50 -3.95
CA ARG A 65 -19.10 2.57 -5.09
C ARG A 65 -19.35 1.11 -4.67
N VAL A 66 -18.85 0.73 -3.50
CA VAL A 66 -19.08 -0.59 -2.91
C VAL A 66 -20.55 -0.77 -2.57
N LEU A 67 -21.17 0.24 -1.96
CA LEU A 67 -22.61 0.23 -1.65
C LEU A 67 -23.46 0.01 -2.91
N ARG A 68 -23.19 0.74 -4.00
CA ARG A 68 -23.89 0.55 -5.28
C ARG A 68 -23.74 -0.86 -5.81
N ALA A 69 -22.51 -1.38 -5.81
CA ALA A 69 -22.23 -2.75 -6.29
C ALA A 69 -22.96 -3.82 -5.46
N ARG A 70 -23.08 -3.61 -4.14
CA ARG A 70 -23.82 -4.50 -3.23
C ARG A 70 -25.32 -4.20 -3.15
N LYS A 71 -25.81 -3.15 -3.83
CA LYS A 71 -27.20 -2.68 -3.78
C LYS A 71 -27.69 -2.35 -2.36
N LEU A 72 -26.79 -1.87 -1.50
CA LEU A 72 -27.11 -1.42 -0.15
C LEU A 72 -27.70 -0.01 -0.17
N ARG A 73 -28.51 0.35 0.84
CA ARG A 73 -29.23 1.63 0.88
C ARG A 73 -28.60 2.66 1.80
N ALA A 74 -27.73 2.23 2.72
CA ALA A 74 -27.08 3.13 3.67
C ALA A 74 -25.68 2.67 4.07
N MET A 75 -24.81 3.63 4.45
CA MET A 75 -23.45 3.34 4.91
C MET A 75 -23.46 2.43 6.14
N ARG A 76 -24.38 2.66 7.08
CA ARG A 76 -24.52 1.84 8.28
C ARG A 76 -24.67 0.34 7.98
N GLU A 77 -25.44 -0.01 6.94
CA GLU A 77 -25.70 -1.41 6.57
C GLU A 77 -24.41 -2.09 6.11
N PHE A 78 -23.59 -1.37 5.36
CA PHE A 78 -22.30 -1.89 4.94
C PHE A 78 -21.33 -2.06 6.13
N LEU A 79 -21.28 -1.06 7.03
CA LEU A 79 -20.41 -1.10 8.20
C LEU A 79 -20.80 -2.22 9.16
N GLU A 80 -22.10 -2.47 9.35
CA GLU A 80 -22.60 -3.59 10.18
C GLU A 80 -22.13 -4.94 9.62
N ILE A 81 -22.15 -5.14 8.31
CA ILE A 81 -21.67 -6.38 7.67
C ILE A 81 -20.15 -6.53 7.86
N VAL A 82 -19.39 -5.43 7.71
CA VAL A 82 -17.92 -5.42 7.91
C VAL A 82 -17.56 -5.73 9.38
N GLU A 83 -18.29 -5.15 10.33
CA GLU A 83 -18.13 -5.36 11.78
C GLU A 83 -18.55 -6.77 12.22
N ALA A 84 -19.55 -7.37 11.55
CA ALA A 84 -19.96 -8.75 11.78
C ALA A 84 -18.91 -9.79 11.32
N GLY A 85 -17.81 -9.36 10.69
CA GLY A 85 -16.73 -10.25 10.29
C GLY A 85 -16.90 -10.89 8.92
N ASP A 86 -17.78 -10.37 8.05
CA ASP A 86 -17.90 -10.87 6.69
C ASP A 86 -16.61 -10.58 5.90
N GLY A 87 -15.82 -11.62 5.63
CA GLY A 87 -14.50 -11.47 5.01
C GLY A 87 -14.54 -10.82 3.63
N VAL A 88 -15.61 -11.05 2.86
CA VAL A 88 -15.79 -10.41 1.54
C VAL A 88 -16.03 -8.91 1.70
N ALA A 89 -16.92 -8.49 2.61
CA ALA A 89 -17.15 -7.09 2.91
C ALA A 89 -15.91 -6.39 3.45
N GLN A 90 -15.17 -7.05 4.36
CA GLN A 90 -13.93 -6.52 4.91
C GLN A 90 -12.90 -6.28 3.80
N GLN A 91 -12.72 -7.23 2.88
CA GLN A 91 -11.81 -7.05 1.77
C GLN A 91 -12.26 -5.92 0.82
N GLN A 92 -13.55 -5.82 0.51
CA GLN A 92 -14.09 -4.73 -0.31
C GLN A 92 -13.91 -3.36 0.37
N PHE A 93 -14.07 -3.31 1.69
CA PHE A 93 -13.83 -2.12 2.49
C PHE A 93 -12.37 -1.69 2.43
N ILE A 94 -11.43 -2.62 2.57
CA ILE A 94 -9.98 -2.37 2.46
C ILE A 94 -9.64 -1.85 1.06
N ASN A 95 -10.01 -2.58 0.00
CA ASN A 95 -9.75 -2.19 -1.39
C ASN A 95 -10.31 -0.81 -1.73
N ALA A 96 -11.43 -0.43 -1.11
CA ALA A 96 -12.01 0.89 -1.33
C ALA A 96 -11.21 2.02 -0.66
N LEU A 97 -10.47 1.75 0.42
CA LEU A 97 -9.79 2.80 1.21
C LEU A 97 -8.28 2.88 0.97
N THR A 98 -7.68 1.87 0.36
CA THR A 98 -6.29 1.88 -0.11
C THR A 98 -6.05 2.99 -1.15
N THR A 99 -4.83 3.50 -1.24
CA THR A 99 -4.44 4.49 -2.26
C THR A 99 -3.25 3.96 -3.04
N ASN A 100 -3.48 3.66 -4.31
CA ASN A 100 -2.65 2.74 -5.08
C ASN A 100 -1.83 3.43 -6.18
N LEU A 101 -1.38 4.67 -5.95
CA LEU A 101 -0.63 5.42 -6.96
C LEU A 101 0.80 4.87 -7.09
N THR A 102 1.09 4.26 -8.23
CA THR A 102 2.41 3.72 -8.57
C THR A 102 2.74 3.98 -10.04
N ARG A 103 4.00 3.79 -10.41
CA ARG A 103 4.50 3.85 -11.79
C ARG A 103 5.81 3.07 -11.91
N PHE A 104 6.14 2.66 -13.13
CA PHE A 104 7.42 1.99 -13.39
C PHE A 104 8.59 2.91 -13.03
N PHE A 105 9.62 2.31 -12.44
CA PHE A 105 10.85 3.00 -12.02
C PHE A 105 10.63 4.28 -11.18
N ARG A 106 9.56 4.33 -10.38
CA ARG A 106 9.34 5.41 -9.40
C ARG A 106 10.56 5.53 -8.48
N GLU A 107 11.08 6.74 -8.28
CA GLU A 107 12.33 7.04 -7.55
C GLU A 107 13.52 6.21 -8.09
N ALA A 108 13.86 6.46 -9.36
CA ALA A 108 14.76 5.64 -10.16
C ALA A 108 16.13 5.31 -9.50
N ALA A 109 16.67 6.21 -8.67
CA ALA A 109 17.95 6.03 -7.98
C ALA A 109 18.00 4.78 -7.08
N HIS A 110 16.85 4.31 -6.56
CA HIS A 110 16.81 3.07 -5.78
C HIS A 110 17.17 1.84 -6.61
N PHE A 111 16.88 1.84 -7.93
CA PHE A 111 17.19 0.72 -8.80
C PHE A 111 18.68 0.66 -9.15
N ASP A 112 19.40 1.79 -9.10
CA ASP A 112 20.86 1.82 -9.23
C ASP A 112 21.51 1.17 -7.99
N ILE A 113 21.04 1.54 -6.79
CA ILE A 113 21.48 0.93 -5.53
C ILE A 113 21.15 -0.57 -5.49
N LEU A 114 19.97 -0.97 -5.97
CA LEU A 114 19.61 -2.37 -6.12
C LEU A 114 20.56 -3.10 -7.07
N ALA A 115 20.90 -2.51 -8.22
CA ALA A 115 21.84 -3.10 -9.16
C ALA A 115 23.21 -3.34 -8.51
N ASP A 116 23.71 -2.38 -7.73
CA ASP A 116 24.96 -2.54 -6.99
C ASP A 116 24.87 -3.67 -5.96
N LEU A 117 23.80 -3.70 -5.15
CA LEU A 117 23.54 -4.79 -4.21
C LEU A 117 23.53 -6.15 -4.92
N LEU A 118 22.84 -6.26 -6.06
CA LEU A 118 22.75 -7.52 -6.81
C LEU A 118 24.11 -8.03 -7.32
N ARG A 119 25.03 -7.11 -7.68
CA ARG A 119 26.40 -7.46 -8.11
C ARG A 119 27.27 -7.90 -6.95
N THR A 120 27.13 -7.27 -5.78
CA THR A 120 28.04 -7.48 -4.64
C THR A 120 27.51 -8.41 -3.57
N ALA A 121 26.22 -8.77 -3.62
CA ALA A 121 25.55 -9.60 -2.61
C ALA A 121 26.28 -10.93 -2.43
N ARG A 122 26.60 -11.22 -1.17
CA ARG A 122 27.28 -12.47 -0.77
C ARG A 122 26.29 -13.55 -0.35
N ALA A 123 25.02 -13.20 -0.20
CA ALA A 123 23.95 -14.10 0.15
C ALA A 123 23.83 -15.28 -0.85
N PRO A 124 23.42 -16.48 -0.38
CA PRO A 124 23.15 -17.61 -1.25
C PRO A 124 22.16 -17.26 -2.35
N ARG A 125 22.41 -17.78 -3.54
CA ARG A 125 21.51 -17.62 -4.67
C ARG A 125 20.40 -18.68 -4.64
N PRO A 126 19.19 -18.39 -5.14
CA PRO A 126 18.78 -17.10 -5.69
C PRO A 126 18.52 -16.03 -4.61
N LEU A 127 18.75 -14.77 -4.95
CA LEU A 127 18.44 -13.65 -4.05
C LEU A 127 16.91 -13.45 -4.02
N GLU A 128 16.35 -13.47 -2.82
CA GLU A 128 14.95 -13.14 -2.58
C GLU A 128 14.81 -11.63 -2.37
N ILE A 129 13.90 -10.99 -3.11
CA ILE A 129 13.52 -9.59 -2.93
C ILE A 129 12.04 -9.52 -2.61
N TRP A 130 11.66 -8.72 -1.62
CA TRP A 130 10.26 -8.50 -1.29
C TRP A 130 9.82 -7.08 -1.65
N CYS A 131 8.82 -6.96 -2.54
CA CYS A 131 8.07 -5.74 -2.81
C CYS A 131 6.79 -5.73 -1.95
N ALA A 132 6.85 -5.07 -0.79
CA ALA A 132 5.82 -5.00 0.23
C ALA A 132 4.93 -3.76 0.04
N GLY A 133 3.71 -3.96 -0.46
CA GLY A 133 2.79 -2.93 -0.94
C GLY A 133 2.98 -2.66 -2.44
N CYS A 134 2.90 -3.71 -3.24
CA CYS A 134 3.28 -3.68 -4.66
C CYS A 134 2.26 -2.95 -5.56
N SER A 135 1.08 -2.60 -5.05
CA SER A 135 -0.02 -2.01 -5.82
C SER A 135 -0.29 -2.83 -7.09
N THR A 136 -0.39 -2.17 -8.25
CA THR A 136 -0.65 -2.77 -9.57
C THR A 136 0.58 -3.40 -10.23
N GLY A 137 1.68 -3.60 -9.49
CA GLY A 137 2.83 -4.44 -9.88
C GLY A 137 3.98 -3.71 -10.56
N GLU A 138 3.86 -2.42 -10.88
CA GLU A 138 4.89 -1.66 -11.60
C GLU A 138 6.24 -1.66 -10.86
N GLU A 139 6.24 -1.55 -9.53
CA GLU A 139 7.48 -1.62 -8.73
C GLU A 139 8.11 -3.01 -8.79
N ALA A 140 7.32 -4.08 -8.59
CA ALA A 140 7.80 -5.45 -8.63
C ALA A 140 8.41 -5.81 -10.00
N TYR A 141 7.78 -5.36 -11.09
CA TYR A 141 8.33 -5.54 -12.44
C TYR A 141 9.55 -4.66 -12.71
N SER A 142 9.65 -3.47 -12.12
CA SER A 142 10.86 -2.64 -12.19
C SER A 142 12.04 -3.34 -11.51
N ILE A 143 11.82 -3.95 -10.34
CA ILE A 143 12.82 -4.78 -9.63
C ILE A 143 13.29 -5.94 -10.51
N ALA A 144 12.36 -6.70 -11.11
CA ALA A 144 12.69 -7.83 -11.98
C ALA A 144 13.49 -7.39 -13.23
N MET A 145 13.07 -6.30 -13.89
CA MET A 145 13.82 -5.72 -15.02
C MET A 145 15.23 -5.31 -14.61
N THR A 146 15.40 -4.63 -13.47
CA THR A 146 16.72 -4.27 -12.94
C THR A 146 17.60 -5.50 -12.71
N ALA A 147 17.03 -6.59 -12.20
CA ALA A 147 17.77 -7.83 -12.01
C ALA A 147 18.26 -8.45 -13.33
N LEU A 148 17.41 -8.50 -14.36
CA LEU A 148 17.75 -9.00 -15.70
C LEU A 148 18.76 -8.11 -16.43
N GLU A 149 18.72 -6.80 -16.22
CA GLU A 149 19.72 -5.87 -16.74
C GLU A 149 21.08 -6.03 -16.05
N THR A 150 21.07 -6.31 -14.75
CA THR A 150 22.27 -6.35 -13.91
C THR A 150 23.02 -7.68 -13.99
N LEU A 151 22.28 -8.79 -13.95
CA LEU A 151 22.84 -10.14 -13.82
C LEU A 151 22.68 -10.98 -15.09
N GLY A 152 21.99 -10.45 -16.12
CA GLY A 152 21.72 -11.14 -17.36
C GLY A 152 20.42 -11.96 -17.35
N PRO A 153 20.11 -12.66 -18.47
CA PRO A 153 18.84 -13.38 -18.64
C PRO A 153 18.57 -14.48 -17.60
N GLU A 154 19.62 -15.11 -17.08
CA GLU A 154 19.56 -16.18 -16.09
C GLU A 154 19.71 -15.65 -14.65
N ALA A 155 19.33 -14.39 -14.40
CA ALA A 155 19.45 -13.75 -13.10
C ALA A 155 18.82 -14.63 -12.00
N PRO A 156 19.60 -15.14 -11.02
CA PRO A 156 19.08 -15.97 -9.95
C PRO A 156 18.45 -15.07 -8.89
N VAL A 157 17.31 -14.46 -9.22
CA VAL A 157 16.56 -13.52 -8.37
C VAL A 157 15.09 -13.90 -8.41
N ARG A 158 14.45 -13.90 -7.25
CA ARG A 158 13.00 -14.08 -7.10
C ARG A 158 12.42 -12.86 -6.40
N VAL A 159 11.30 -12.37 -6.90
CA VAL A 159 10.58 -11.22 -6.35
C VAL A 159 9.27 -11.72 -5.76
N LEU A 160 9.14 -11.67 -4.44
CA LEU A 160 7.86 -11.75 -3.76
C LEU A 160 7.22 -10.36 -3.81
N ALA A 161 6.02 -10.25 -4.35
CA ALA A 161 5.28 -9.00 -4.40
C ALA A 161 3.96 -9.17 -3.64
N THR A 162 3.71 -8.32 -2.65
CA THR A 162 2.51 -8.46 -1.82
C THR A 162 1.75 -7.17 -1.68
N ASP A 163 0.44 -7.27 -1.56
CA ASP A 163 -0.42 -6.14 -1.22
C ASP A 163 -1.61 -6.60 -0.36
N VAL A 164 -2.22 -5.67 0.36
CA VAL A 164 -3.47 -5.91 1.10
C VAL A 164 -4.69 -5.73 0.20
N ASP A 165 -4.54 -5.01 -0.92
CA ASP A 165 -5.60 -4.77 -1.87
C ASP A 165 -5.62 -5.88 -2.94
N THR A 166 -6.71 -6.66 -2.94
CA THR A 166 -6.87 -7.79 -3.86
C THR A 166 -7.22 -7.37 -5.28
N ASP A 167 -7.77 -6.16 -5.48
CA ASP A 167 -8.10 -5.66 -6.81
C ASP A 167 -6.85 -5.23 -7.57
N VAL A 168 -5.89 -4.59 -6.89
CA VAL A 168 -4.61 -4.24 -7.50
C VAL A 168 -3.72 -5.46 -7.74
N LEU A 169 -3.74 -6.45 -6.84
CA LEU A 169 -3.03 -7.71 -7.07
C LEU A 169 -3.52 -8.44 -8.33
N ARG A 170 -4.84 -8.46 -8.57
CA ARG A 170 -5.40 -9.06 -9.78
C ARG A 170 -4.91 -8.34 -11.04
N ARG A 171 -4.82 -7.01 -10.99
CA ARG A 171 -4.27 -6.20 -12.10
C ARG A 171 -2.77 -6.46 -12.30
N ALA A 172 -2.02 -6.54 -11.21
CA ALA A 172 -0.59 -6.84 -11.22
C ALA A 172 -0.31 -8.21 -11.87
N GLN A 173 -1.07 -9.24 -11.48
CA GLN A 173 -0.98 -10.58 -12.05
C GLN A 173 -1.35 -10.65 -13.53
N ALA A 174 -2.34 -9.86 -13.98
CA ALA A 174 -2.69 -9.77 -15.39
C ALA A 174 -1.56 -9.17 -16.23
N ALA A 175 -0.75 -8.28 -15.63
CA ALA A 175 0.42 -7.65 -16.24
C ALA A 175 0.08 -6.87 -17.53
N GLU A 176 -1.11 -6.28 -17.61
CA GLU A 176 -1.55 -5.48 -18.74
C GLU A 176 -1.71 -4.02 -18.34
N TYR A 177 -0.97 -3.14 -19.02
CA TYR A 177 -0.92 -1.72 -18.71
C TYR A 177 -1.26 -0.89 -19.94
N PRO A 178 -1.93 0.26 -19.79
CA PRO A 178 -1.96 1.25 -20.85
C PRO A 178 -0.55 1.63 -21.28
N ARG A 179 -0.31 1.85 -22.58
CA ARG A 179 1.00 2.26 -23.10
C ARG A 179 1.53 3.53 -22.43
N ALA A 180 0.64 4.43 -22.03
CA ALA A 180 0.95 5.66 -21.31
C ALA A 180 1.59 5.40 -19.93
N SER A 181 1.25 4.31 -19.23
CA SER A 181 1.86 3.97 -17.93
C SER A 181 3.34 3.64 -18.04
N ALA A 182 3.82 3.30 -19.24
CA ALA A 182 5.21 3.01 -19.55
C ALA A 182 5.87 4.14 -20.37
N SER A 183 5.34 5.36 -20.33
CA SER A 183 5.91 6.52 -21.05
C SER A 183 7.31 6.89 -20.56
N ASP A 184 7.54 6.75 -19.26
CA ASP A 184 8.77 7.17 -18.60
C ASP A 184 9.90 6.13 -18.74
N ILE A 185 9.60 4.95 -19.32
CA ILE A 185 10.58 3.91 -19.58
C ILE A 185 11.33 4.25 -20.88
N PRO A 186 12.68 4.34 -20.85
CA PRO A 186 13.45 4.56 -22.06
C PRO A 186 13.13 3.53 -23.15
N LEU A 187 13.01 3.98 -24.40
CA LEU A 187 12.58 3.14 -25.52
C LEU A 187 13.38 1.83 -25.69
N PRO A 188 14.72 1.79 -25.51
CA PRO A 188 15.47 0.54 -25.57
C PRO A 188 15.04 -0.47 -24.52
N ARG A 189 14.82 -0.01 -23.27
CA ARG A 189 14.34 -0.84 -22.16
C ARG A 189 12.91 -1.31 -22.40
N LEU A 190 12.04 -0.45 -22.90
CA LEU A 190 10.67 -0.80 -23.25
C LEU A 190 10.62 -1.90 -24.31
N ARG A 191 11.36 -1.74 -25.42
CA ARG A 191 11.42 -2.74 -26.50
C ARG A 191 11.94 -4.09 -26.00
N ARG A 192 12.94 -4.06 -25.11
CA ARG A 192 13.52 -5.25 -24.50
C ARG A 192 12.50 -5.98 -23.64
N PHE A 193 11.82 -5.30 -22.72
CA PHE A 193 11.06 -5.97 -21.66
C PHE A 193 9.55 -5.99 -21.84
N PHE A 194 8.98 -5.33 -22.84
CA PHE A 194 7.55 -5.31 -23.08
C PHE A 194 7.17 -5.87 -24.44
N LEU A 195 5.98 -6.46 -24.48
CA LEU A 195 5.19 -6.69 -25.69
C LEU A 195 4.24 -5.51 -25.87
N GLU A 196 4.11 -5.04 -27.12
CA GLU A 196 3.08 -4.06 -27.50
C GLU A 196 1.84 -4.81 -27.99
N GLY A 197 0.67 -4.39 -27.51
CA GLY A 197 -0.60 -5.00 -27.89
C GLY A 197 -1.05 -4.56 -29.28
N THR A 198 -1.67 -5.48 -30.01
CA THR A 198 -2.25 -5.25 -31.34
C THR A 198 -3.73 -5.66 -31.36
N GLY A 199 -4.50 -5.19 -32.34
CA GLY A 199 -5.92 -5.50 -32.49
C GLY A 199 -6.72 -5.10 -31.23
N ALA A 200 -7.40 -6.06 -30.60
CA ALA A 200 -8.18 -5.81 -29.37
C ALA A 200 -7.33 -5.32 -28.17
N ASN A 201 -6.00 -5.44 -28.24
CA ASN A 201 -5.07 -4.98 -27.22
C ASN A 201 -4.28 -3.73 -27.63
N GLU A 202 -4.63 -3.09 -28.75
CA GLU A 202 -3.99 -1.86 -29.19
C GLU A 202 -3.98 -0.78 -28.07
N GLY A 203 -2.87 -0.06 -27.96
CA GLY A 203 -2.68 0.93 -26.89
C GLY A 203 -2.32 0.35 -25.52
N LYS A 204 -2.14 -0.98 -25.39
CA LYS A 204 -1.64 -1.64 -24.17
C LYS A 204 -0.21 -2.15 -24.35
N VAL A 205 0.47 -2.36 -23.22
CA VAL A 205 1.75 -3.04 -23.12
C VAL A 205 1.71 -4.09 -22.02
N ARG A 206 2.53 -5.13 -22.18
CA ARG A 206 2.64 -6.22 -21.20
C ARG A 206 4.11 -6.60 -20.98
N PRO A 207 4.62 -6.67 -19.73
CA PRO A 207 5.94 -7.19 -19.47
C PRO A 207 6.11 -8.60 -20.07
N ARG A 208 7.26 -8.87 -20.66
CA ARG A 208 7.60 -10.16 -21.27
C ARG A 208 7.68 -11.26 -20.21
N ALA A 209 7.55 -12.50 -20.66
CA ALA A 209 7.56 -13.67 -19.80
C ALA A 209 8.85 -13.85 -18.98
N GLU A 210 9.99 -13.34 -19.45
CA GLU A 210 11.24 -13.31 -18.67
C GLU A 210 11.14 -12.42 -17.42
N VAL A 211 10.40 -11.30 -17.50
CA VAL A 211 10.16 -10.41 -16.37
C VAL A 211 9.10 -11.00 -15.46
N THR A 212 7.97 -11.45 -16.02
CA THR A 212 6.81 -11.87 -15.21
C THR A 212 7.07 -13.15 -14.43
N ARG A 213 7.91 -14.06 -14.94
CA ARG A 213 8.26 -15.32 -14.24
C ARG A 213 9.12 -15.11 -13.00
N MET A 214 9.79 -13.96 -12.86
CA MET A 214 10.56 -13.63 -11.65
C MET A 214 9.69 -13.16 -10.49
N VAL A 215 8.42 -12.78 -10.76
CA VAL A 215 7.55 -12.13 -9.77
C VAL A 215 6.42 -13.07 -9.35
N ARG A 216 6.31 -13.30 -8.03
CA ARG A 216 5.19 -14.02 -7.41
C ARG A 216 4.36 -13.05 -6.59
N PHE A 217 3.09 -12.91 -6.97
CA PHE A 217 2.14 -12.04 -6.27
C PHE A 217 1.36 -12.80 -5.20
N GLU A 218 1.25 -12.22 -3.99
CA GLU A 218 0.46 -12.77 -2.89
C GLU A 218 -0.31 -11.70 -2.14
N HIS A 219 -1.48 -12.06 -1.63
CA HIS A 219 -2.19 -11.21 -0.68
C HIS A 219 -1.50 -11.28 0.68
N HIS A 220 -1.10 -10.12 1.22
CA HIS A 220 -0.51 -10.05 2.55
C HIS A 220 -0.82 -8.71 3.22
N ASN A 221 -1.28 -8.78 4.46
CA ASN A 221 -1.46 -7.62 5.31
C ASN A 221 -0.21 -7.44 6.19
N LEU A 222 0.46 -6.30 6.10
CA LEU A 222 1.63 -6.00 6.95
C LEU A 222 1.30 -6.04 8.45
N LEU A 223 0.04 -5.82 8.82
CA LEU A 223 -0.43 -5.93 10.21
C LEU A 223 -0.77 -7.35 10.64
N ALA A 224 -0.80 -8.33 9.73
CA ALA A 224 -1.05 -9.72 10.11
C ALA A 224 -0.08 -10.12 11.23
N PRO A 225 -0.55 -10.76 12.33
CA PRO A 225 0.29 -11.04 13.49
C PRO A 225 1.52 -11.87 13.11
N GLU A 226 1.30 -12.86 12.27
CA GLU A 226 2.33 -13.72 11.70
C GLU A 226 2.51 -13.42 10.22
N TRP A 227 3.75 -13.43 9.76
CA TRP A 227 4.07 -13.36 8.34
C TRP A 227 4.50 -14.74 7.88
N PRO A 228 4.05 -15.23 6.70
CA PRO A 228 4.20 -16.62 6.26
C PRO A 228 5.65 -17.11 5.99
N ARG A 229 6.67 -16.41 6.50
CA ARG A 229 8.13 -16.64 6.40
C ARG A 229 8.65 -17.00 5.00
N ARG A 230 9.33 -16.03 4.35
CA ARG A 230 10.12 -16.24 3.12
C ARG A 230 11.47 -15.52 3.10
N GLY A 231 11.95 -15.10 4.26
CA GLY A 231 13.30 -14.56 4.39
C GLY A 231 14.35 -15.67 4.59
N PRO A 232 15.64 -15.30 4.64
CA PRO A 232 16.11 -13.92 4.54
C PRO A 232 16.04 -13.35 3.11
N PHE A 233 15.73 -12.06 3.00
CA PHE A 233 15.66 -11.28 1.78
C PHE A 233 16.95 -10.46 1.62
N ALA A 234 17.43 -10.35 0.39
CA ALA A 234 18.53 -9.43 0.05
C ALA A 234 18.04 -7.98 0.07
N ALA A 235 16.80 -7.75 -0.35
CA ALA A 235 16.18 -6.45 -0.29
C ALA A 235 14.69 -6.55 0.06
N ILE A 236 14.21 -5.55 0.81
CA ILE A 236 12.78 -5.30 1.00
C ILE A 236 12.49 -3.89 0.49
N PHE A 237 11.57 -3.77 -0.44
CA PHE A 237 10.99 -2.52 -0.89
C PHE A 237 9.66 -2.34 -0.17
N CYS A 238 9.53 -1.31 0.65
CA CYS A 238 8.27 -0.93 1.29
C CYS A 238 8.09 0.58 1.17
N ARG A 239 7.73 1.02 -0.04
CA ARG A 239 7.81 2.41 -0.47
C ARG A 239 6.44 3.04 -0.62
N ASN A 240 6.26 4.20 0.01
CA ASN A 240 5.02 4.98 -0.04
C ASN A 240 3.79 4.22 0.51
N VAL A 241 4.03 3.30 1.45
CA VAL A 241 3.01 2.50 2.15
C VAL A 241 2.92 2.94 3.61
N MET A 242 4.06 3.08 4.26
CA MET A 242 4.16 3.36 5.68
C MET A 242 3.64 4.76 6.03
N ILE A 243 3.56 5.67 5.05
CA ILE A 243 2.90 6.99 5.19
C ILE A 243 1.43 6.92 5.64
N TYR A 244 0.76 5.77 5.48
CA TYR A 244 -0.63 5.59 5.92
C TYR A 244 -0.74 5.09 7.36
N PHE A 245 0.39 4.73 7.99
CA PHE A 245 0.47 4.18 9.34
C PHE A 245 0.91 5.24 10.35
N ASP A 246 0.47 5.10 11.60
CA ASP A 246 1.03 5.88 12.71
C ASP A 246 2.44 5.39 13.09
N ALA A 247 3.17 6.17 13.90
CA ALA A 247 4.55 5.83 14.26
C ALA A 247 4.68 4.49 15.02
N ALA A 248 3.68 4.11 15.83
CA ALA A 248 3.71 2.84 16.56
C ALA A 248 3.57 1.65 15.61
N THR A 249 2.66 1.77 14.65
CA THR A 249 2.41 0.78 13.60
C THR A 249 3.60 0.67 12.66
N GLN A 250 4.21 1.80 12.29
CA GLN A 250 5.45 1.83 11.51
C GLN A 250 6.57 1.08 12.23
N MET A 251 6.78 1.35 13.52
CA MET A 251 7.80 0.66 14.32
C MET A 251 7.55 -0.86 14.37
N ALA A 252 6.32 -1.29 14.62
CA ALA A 252 5.98 -2.71 14.68
C ALA A 252 6.25 -3.44 13.34
N VAL A 253 5.94 -2.82 12.22
CA VAL A 253 6.26 -3.37 10.89
C VAL A 253 7.77 -3.42 10.65
N LEU A 254 8.51 -2.36 11.01
CA LEU A 254 9.96 -2.29 10.91
C LEU A 254 10.67 -3.35 11.79
N GLU A 255 10.15 -3.63 12.98
CA GLU A 255 10.66 -4.70 13.85
C GLU A 255 10.49 -6.07 13.23
N LYS A 256 9.40 -6.29 12.48
CA LYS A 256 9.14 -7.55 11.76
C LYS A 256 9.95 -7.69 10.48
N PHE A 257 10.29 -6.60 9.79
CA PHE A 257 11.19 -6.63 8.64
C PHE A 257 12.62 -7.00 9.04
N ALA A 258 13.12 -6.49 10.17
CA ALA A 258 14.51 -6.65 10.56
C ALA A 258 15.03 -8.11 10.55
N PRO A 259 14.37 -9.10 11.17
CA PRO A 259 14.84 -10.49 11.14
C PRO A 259 14.67 -11.18 9.78
N LEU A 260 14.01 -10.53 8.81
CA LEU A 260 13.78 -11.08 7.48
C LEU A 260 14.79 -10.58 6.44
N LEU A 261 15.72 -9.68 6.79
CA LEU A 261 16.81 -9.29 5.92
C LEU A 261 18.06 -10.11 6.18
N HIS A 262 18.85 -10.35 5.14
CA HIS A 262 20.26 -10.70 5.30
C HIS A 262 21.03 -9.61 6.05
N ASP A 263 22.20 -9.94 6.60
CA ASP A 263 23.04 -8.98 7.33
C ASP A 263 23.51 -7.81 6.45
N ASP A 264 23.76 -8.07 5.16
CA ASP A 264 24.04 -7.08 4.12
C ASP A 264 22.79 -6.60 3.36
N GLY A 265 21.60 -6.99 3.83
CA GLY A 265 20.33 -6.69 3.19
C GLY A 265 19.86 -5.24 3.37
N LEU A 266 19.12 -4.73 2.38
CA LEU A 266 18.65 -3.34 2.36
C LEU A 266 17.12 -3.22 2.44
N LEU A 267 16.65 -2.24 3.21
CA LEU A 267 15.27 -1.77 3.20
C LEU A 267 15.18 -0.47 2.40
N PHE A 268 14.37 -0.47 1.35
CA PHE A 268 14.06 0.70 0.53
C PHE A 268 12.71 1.28 0.96
N ALA A 269 12.73 2.52 1.43
CA ALA A 269 11.56 3.32 1.76
C ALA A 269 11.27 4.34 0.65
N GLY A 270 10.09 4.96 0.67
CA GLY A 270 9.75 6.06 -0.22
C GLY A 270 10.42 7.37 0.20
N HIS A 271 10.56 8.32 -0.73
CA HIS A 271 11.26 9.58 -0.47
C HIS A 271 10.69 10.43 0.69
N SER A 272 9.40 10.30 0.98
CA SER A 272 8.75 11.01 2.09
C SER A 272 8.83 10.24 3.43
N GLU A 273 9.42 9.05 3.44
CA GLU A 273 9.41 8.16 4.59
C GLU A 273 10.75 8.23 5.32
N TYR A 274 10.70 8.74 6.55
CA TYR A 274 11.86 8.86 7.42
C TYR A 274 11.58 8.24 8.78
N TYR A 275 12.34 7.20 9.12
CA TYR A 275 12.10 6.39 10.33
C TYR A 275 12.96 6.84 11.52
N ALA A 276 12.86 8.12 11.89
CA ALA A 276 13.62 8.71 12.99
C ALA A 276 13.45 7.95 14.33
N HIS A 277 12.25 7.41 14.57
CA HIS A 277 11.92 6.67 15.78
C HIS A 277 12.51 5.25 15.82
N ALA A 278 13.01 4.74 14.68
CA ALA A 278 13.51 3.37 14.54
C ALA A 278 15.05 3.27 14.42
N VAL A 279 15.77 4.38 14.70
CA VAL A 279 17.24 4.48 14.53
C VAL A 279 18.05 3.48 15.34
N ARG A 280 17.50 2.94 16.44
CA ARG A 280 18.15 1.87 17.22
C ARG A 280 18.22 0.55 16.47
N ARG A 281 17.37 0.37 15.45
CA ARG A 281 17.21 -0.88 14.69
C ARG A 281 17.62 -0.73 13.23
N TRP A 282 17.58 0.48 12.70
CA TRP A 282 17.84 0.80 11.30
C TRP A 282 18.78 1.99 11.16
N THR A 283 19.87 1.80 10.41
CA THR A 283 20.79 2.86 10.01
C THR A 283 20.50 3.26 8.58
N ARG A 284 20.35 4.56 8.32
CA ARG A 284 20.20 5.07 6.95
C ARG A 284 21.56 5.08 6.26
N VAL A 285 21.68 4.36 5.14
CA VAL A 285 22.93 4.22 4.35
C VAL A 285 22.92 5.02 3.06
N ALA A 286 21.74 5.36 2.53
CA ALA A 286 21.55 6.30 1.43
C ALA A 286 20.20 7.04 1.59
N HIS A 287 19.86 7.94 0.67
CA HIS A 287 18.55 8.60 0.70
C HIS A 287 17.41 7.57 0.65
N ALA A 288 16.58 7.53 1.69
CA ALA A 288 15.49 6.56 1.88
C ALA A 288 15.90 5.06 1.81
N VAL A 289 17.18 4.73 2.01
CA VAL A 289 17.67 3.34 2.09
C VAL A 289 18.30 3.07 3.43
N TYR A 290 17.92 1.95 4.04
CA TYR A 290 18.29 1.58 5.40
C TYR A 290 18.88 0.18 5.46
N GLN A 291 19.78 -0.04 6.40
CA GLN A 291 20.31 -1.35 6.76
C GLN A 291 20.02 -1.63 8.23
N ARG A 292 19.79 -2.89 8.58
CA ARG A 292 19.59 -3.30 9.97
C ARG A 292 20.87 -3.03 10.79
N VAL A 293 20.71 -2.51 12.00
CA VAL A 293 21.83 -2.40 12.95
C VAL A 293 22.30 -3.81 13.36
N PRO A 294 23.61 -4.14 13.18
CA PRO A 294 24.16 -5.42 13.61
C PRO A 294 23.92 -5.70 15.10
N GLY A 295 23.68 -6.97 15.47
CA GLY A 295 23.45 -7.37 16.86
C GLY A 295 22.09 -6.98 17.46
N ALA A 296 21.27 -6.18 16.78
CA ALA A 296 19.96 -5.83 17.31
C ALA A 296 18.92 -6.98 17.22
N SER A 297 19.24 -8.08 16.49
CA SER A 297 18.35 -9.21 16.17
C SER A 297 17.93 -10.08 17.35
N ASP A 298 18.59 -10.00 18.50
CA ASP A 298 18.43 -11.00 19.57
C ASP A 298 17.45 -10.58 20.67
N ALA A 299 16.93 -9.35 20.63
CA ALA A 299 15.89 -8.92 21.55
C ALA A 299 14.51 -9.30 20.99
N PRO A 300 13.66 -10.02 21.75
CA PRO A 300 12.29 -10.31 21.32
C PRO A 300 11.53 -8.99 21.07
N PRO A 301 10.59 -8.96 20.11
CA PRO A 301 9.82 -7.76 19.82
C PRO A 301 9.11 -7.28 21.11
N PRO A 302 9.04 -5.96 21.36
CA PRO A 302 8.24 -5.43 22.45
C PRO A 302 6.81 -5.95 22.32
N ARG A 303 6.27 -6.51 23.41
CA ARG A 303 4.87 -6.93 23.45
C ARG A 303 4.02 -5.70 23.13
N MET A 304 3.23 -5.78 22.06
CA MET A 304 2.23 -4.77 21.73
C MET A 304 1.41 -4.48 22.99
N PRO A 305 1.23 -3.21 23.38
CA PRO A 305 0.38 -2.88 24.52
C PRO A 305 -1.02 -3.42 24.22
N ARG A 306 -1.54 -4.25 25.12
CA ARG A 306 -2.96 -4.61 25.09
C ARG A 306 -3.73 -3.31 25.15
N GLN A 307 -4.52 -3.02 24.11
CA GLN A 307 -5.45 -1.92 24.19
C GLN A 307 -6.47 -2.28 25.27
N GLU A 308 -6.33 -1.68 26.45
CA GLU A 308 -7.36 -1.72 27.47
C GLU A 308 -8.58 -0.96 26.94
N PRO A 309 -9.78 -1.55 27.01
CA PRO A 309 -10.99 -0.85 26.59
C PRO A 309 -11.21 0.35 27.53
N ARG A 310 -11.25 1.55 26.95
CA ARG A 310 -11.83 2.75 27.58
C ARG A 310 -13.28 2.91 27.15
#